data_AF-A0A2E9NH95-F1
#
_entry.id   AF-A0A2E9NH95-F1
#
_cell.length_a   1.000
_cell.length_b   1.000
_cell.length_c   1.000
_cell.angle_alpha   90.00
_cell.angle_beta   90.00
_cell.angle_gamma   90.00
#
_symmetry.space_group_name_H-M   'P 1'
#
loop_
_entity.id
_entity.type
_entity.pdbx_description
1 polymer ?
#
loop_
_entity_poly.entity_id
_entity_poly.type
_entity_poly.pdbx_seq_one_letter_code
_entity_poly.pdbx_strand_id
1 'polypeptide(L)'
;MESEGLVVSGALKFNVTRKTRKAAYDEYQTHGFEVDLVGACRDRLVLATVKSFFGSRGVVASHVKGDGTNYAKWYALLNQTDVREAVVNRAAERFGYDVDQIEMRLYAGRFSTAASEAEIREWAKSQIIGSGPLQVYDAKHVVAKVREAAKSKQYRDSAVLATLKVLDATGALVPTSQT
;
A
#
# COMPACT_ATOMS: atom_id res chain seq x y z
N MET A 1 -5.58 -7.01 6.02
CA MET A 1 -6.51 -5.90 6.33
C MET A 1 -7.80 -6.40 6.94
N GLU A 2 -8.66 -7.14 6.24
CA GLU A 2 -9.90 -7.66 6.87
C GLU A 2 -9.61 -8.55 8.08
N SER A 3 -8.58 -9.41 7.98
CA SER A 3 -8.10 -10.22 9.12
C SER A 3 -7.51 -9.42 10.28
N GLU A 4 -7.33 -8.11 10.12
CA GLU A 4 -6.90 -7.16 11.17
C GLU A 4 -8.10 -6.40 11.78
N GLY A 5 -9.33 -6.78 11.44
CA GLY A 5 -10.55 -6.14 11.94
C GLY A 5 -10.97 -4.88 11.16
N LEU A 6 -10.39 -4.65 9.98
CA LEU A 6 -10.69 -3.47 9.15
C LEU A 6 -11.85 -3.77 8.19
N VAL A 7 -12.75 -2.80 8.01
CA VAL A 7 -13.65 -2.74 6.85
C VAL A 7 -12.85 -2.21 5.67
N VAL A 8 -12.80 -2.98 4.57
CA VAL A 8 -11.91 -2.68 3.45
C VAL A 8 -12.70 -2.26 2.20
N SER A 9 -12.25 -1.18 1.58
CA SER A 9 -12.67 -0.72 0.27
C SER A 9 -11.51 -0.81 -0.73
N GLY A 10 -11.87 -1.01 -2.00
CA GLY A 10 -10.94 -0.87 -3.12
C GLY A 10 -10.55 0.58 -3.38
N ALA A 11 -9.96 0.81 -4.56
CA ALA A 11 -9.27 2.05 -4.89
C ALA A 11 -10.14 3.31 -4.72
N LEU A 12 -9.60 4.32 -4.04
CA LEU A 12 -10.21 5.62 -3.85
C LEU A 12 -9.27 6.73 -4.33
N LYS A 13 -9.84 7.76 -4.97
CA LYS A 13 -9.10 8.94 -5.41
C LYS A 13 -9.23 10.09 -4.43
N PHE A 14 -8.11 10.79 -4.23
CA PHE A 14 -7.98 12.00 -3.42
C PHE A 14 -7.43 13.11 -4.30
N ASN A 15 -8.19 14.21 -4.39
CA ASN A 15 -7.79 15.36 -5.18
C ASN A 15 -6.79 16.21 -4.41
N VAL A 16 -5.64 16.46 -5.01
CA VAL A 16 -4.58 17.30 -4.46
C VAL A 16 -4.32 18.47 -5.40
N THR A 17 -4.46 19.68 -4.87
CA THR A 17 -4.21 20.94 -5.59
C THR A 17 -2.78 21.41 -5.31
N ARG A 18 -1.99 21.64 -6.36
CA ARG A 18 -0.59 22.08 -6.26
C ARG A 18 -0.35 23.29 -7.14
N LYS A 19 0.48 24.22 -6.66
CA LYS A 19 1.02 25.31 -7.48
C LYS A 19 1.97 24.72 -8.53
N THR A 20 1.80 25.10 -9.79
CA THR A 20 2.68 24.64 -10.87
C THR A 20 3.98 25.45 -10.89
N ARG A 21 4.96 24.98 -11.66
CA ARG A 21 6.27 25.65 -11.80
C ARG A 21 6.26 26.80 -12.82
N LYS A 22 5.09 27.25 -13.29
CA LYS A 22 5.02 28.35 -14.25
C LYS A 22 5.52 29.63 -13.60
N ALA A 23 6.56 30.23 -14.19
CA ALA A 23 7.15 31.46 -13.67
C ALA A 23 6.35 32.72 -14.04
N ALA A 24 5.53 32.65 -15.10
CA ALA A 24 4.81 33.81 -15.64
C ALA A 24 3.58 34.22 -14.81
N TYR A 25 2.95 33.27 -14.11
CA TYR A 25 1.81 33.52 -13.22
C TYR A 25 1.60 32.36 -12.26
N ASP A 26 0.94 32.65 -11.15
CA ASP A 26 0.48 31.65 -10.21
C ASP A 26 -0.62 30.79 -10.86
N GLU A 27 -0.29 29.53 -11.12
CA GLU A 27 -1.22 28.52 -11.62
C GLU A 27 -1.32 27.38 -10.61
N TYR A 28 -2.54 26.94 -10.34
CA TYR A 28 -2.82 25.78 -9.50
C TYR A 28 -3.47 24.69 -10.33
N GLN A 29 -3.00 23.45 -10.17
CA GLN A 29 -3.58 22.28 -10.82
C GLN A 29 -4.01 21.27 -9.77
N THR A 30 -5.19 20.68 -10.00
CA THR A 30 -5.72 19.61 -9.16
C THR A 30 -5.55 18.27 -9.87
N HIS A 31 -4.87 17.34 -9.21
CA HIS A 31 -4.66 15.98 -9.70
C HIS A 31 -5.25 14.98 -8.72
N GLY A 32 -5.90 13.94 -9.25
CA GLY A 32 -6.41 12.83 -8.45
C GLY A 32 -5.33 11.80 -8.19
N PHE A 33 -4.98 11.59 -6.92
CA PHE A 33 -4.05 10.55 -6.48
C PHE A 33 -4.84 9.36 -5.94
N GLU A 34 -4.50 8.17 -6.43
CA GLU A 34 -5.18 6.93 -6.06
C GLU A 34 -4.51 6.27 -4.87
N VAL A 35 -5.33 5.85 -3.91
CA VAL A 35 -4.99 4.92 -2.85
C VAL A 35 -5.67 3.60 -3.20
N ASP A 36 -4.88 2.56 -3.45
CA ASP A 36 -5.34 1.29 -4.02
C ASP A 36 -6.27 0.51 -3.07
N LEU A 37 -6.04 0.60 -1.77
CA LEU A 37 -6.86 -0.02 -0.73
C LEU A 37 -7.03 0.93 0.46
N VAL A 38 -8.24 1.01 0.98
CA VAL A 38 -8.55 1.74 2.22
C VAL A 38 -9.17 0.78 3.22
N GLY A 39 -8.55 0.63 4.39
CA GLY A 39 -9.07 -0.19 5.50
C GLY A 39 -9.39 0.68 6.70
N ALA A 40 -10.53 0.50 7.35
CA ALA A 40 -10.94 1.36 8.46
C ALA A 40 -11.55 0.57 9.63
N CYS A 41 -11.23 0.97 10.85
CA CYS A 41 -11.95 0.63 12.08
C CYS A 41 -11.98 1.85 13.01
N ARG A 42 -12.67 1.77 14.15
CA ARG A 42 -12.99 2.91 15.03
C ARG A 42 -11.82 3.88 15.31
N ASP A 43 -10.63 3.35 15.49
CA ASP A 43 -9.44 4.05 15.97
C ASP A 43 -8.29 4.07 14.96
N ARG A 44 -8.53 3.56 13.74
CA ARG A 44 -7.48 3.41 12.74
C ARG A 44 -8.01 3.44 11.31
N LEU A 45 -7.39 4.28 10.50
CA LEU A 45 -7.54 4.31 9.05
C LEU A 45 -6.23 3.88 8.39
N VAL A 46 -6.31 2.97 7.44
CA VAL A 46 -5.16 2.46 6.68
C VAL A 46 -5.33 2.89 5.23
N LEU A 47 -4.37 3.68 4.74
CA LEU A 47 -4.22 4.01 3.32
C LEU A 47 -3.10 3.14 2.76
N ALA A 48 -3.39 2.37 1.71
CA ALA A 48 -2.40 1.49 1.12
C ALA A 48 -2.27 1.67 -0.38
N THR A 49 -1.02 1.61 -0.84
CA THR A 49 -0.71 1.44 -2.25
C THR A 49 -0.19 0.04 -2.52
N VAL A 50 -0.59 -0.50 -3.67
CA VAL A 50 -0.30 -1.85 -4.14
C VAL A 50 0.58 -1.72 -5.39
N LYS A 51 1.76 -2.34 -5.36
CA LYS A 51 2.74 -2.24 -6.47
C LYS A 51 3.26 -3.60 -6.88
N SER A 52 3.36 -3.78 -8.20
CA SER A 52 4.04 -4.92 -8.85
C SER A 52 3.59 -6.29 -8.33
N PHE A 53 2.31 -6.63 -8.48
CA PHE A 53 1.85 -7.96 -8.06
C PHE A 53 2.42 -9.09 -8.92
N PHE A 54 2.66 -8.88 -10.23
CA PHE A 54 3.35 -9.87 -11.10
C PHE A 54 4.08 -9.23 -12.30
N GLY A 55 4.51 -7.97 -12.19
CA GLY A 55 5.28 -7.30 -13.26
C GLY A 55 6.72 -7.83 -13.33
N SER A 56 7.29 -7.91 -14.54
CA SER A 56 8.62 -8.51 -14.78
C SER A 56 9.76 -7.82 -14.01
N ARG A 57 9.64 -6.52 -13.72
CA ARG A 57 10.70 -5.69 -13.11
C ARG A 57 10.71 -5.69 -11.58
N GLY A 58 9.59 -5.96 -10.92
CA GLY A 58 9.46 -5.78 -9.46
C GLY A 58 9.54 -4.32 -8.99
N VAL A 59 9.46 -4.12 -7.67
CA VAL A 59 9.59 -2.82 -6.98
C VAL A 59 11.07 -2.51 -6.77
N VAL A 60 11.52 -1.36 -7.29
CA VAL A 60 12.93 -0.91 -7.27
C VAL A 60 13.09 0.22 -6.25
N ALA A 61 14.13 0.16 -5.42
CA ALA A 61 14.32 1.13 -4.33
C ALA A 61 14.43 2.58 -4.81
N SER A 62 15.26 2.86 -5.81
CA SER A 62 15.41 4.21 -6.36
C SER A 62 14.10 4.80 -6.88
N HIS A 63 13.20 3.98 -7.43
CA HIS A 63 11.90 4.45 -7.88
C HIS A 63 10.98 4.81 -6.71
N VAL A 64 10.95 3.96 -5.69
CA VAL A 64 10.14 4.17 -4.48
C VAL A 64 10.60 5.43 -3.77
N LYS A 65 11.90 5.57 -3.56
CA LYS A 65 12.53 6.72 -2.87
C LYS A 65 12.44 8.03 -3.64
N GLY A 66 12.24 7.95 -4.95
CA GLY A 66 12.22 9.13 -5.84
C GLY A 66 13.60 9.55 -6.34
N ASP A 67 14.59 8.66 -6.22
CA ASP A 67 15.96 8.84 -6.72
C ASP A 67 15.96 8.66 -8.25
N GLY A 68 15.48 9.65 -8.99
CA GLY A 68 15.47 9.68 -10.46
C GLY A 68 14.21 10.29 -11.06
N THR A 69 14.27 10.71 -12.32
CA THR A 69 13.22 11.52 -12.96
C THR A 69 12.07 10.72 -13.57
N ASN A 70 12.33 9.50 -14.06
CA ASN A 70 11.39 8.79 -14.92
C ASN A 70 10.28 8.02 -14.17
N TYR A 71 10.58 7.47 -13.00
CA TYR A 71 9.65 6.58 -12.28
C TYR A 71 9.24 7.08 -10.90
N ALA A 72 9.85 8.16 -10.38
CA ALA A 72 9.48 8.74 -9.09
C ALA A 72 7.99 9.11 -9.03
N LYS A 73 7.41 9.57 -10.15
CA LYS A 73 5.99 9.94 -10.25
C LYS A 73 5.03 8.78 -9.96
N TRP A 74 5.43 7.54 -10.23
CA TRP A 74 4.58 6.36 -9.98
C TRP A 74 4.43 6.04 -8.48
N TYR A 75 5.34 6.60 -7.67
CA TYR A 75 5.39 6.46 -6.23
C TYR A 75 5.18 7.81 -5.55
N ALA A 76 4.54 8.78 -6.22
CA ALA A 76 4.34 10.13 -5.68
C ALA A 76 3.65 10.12 -4.31
N LEU A 77 2.71 9.20 -4.07
CA LEU A 77 2.07 9.01 -2.76
C LEU A 77 3.07 8.65 -1.64
N LEU A 78 4.20 8.02 -1.99
CA LEU A 78 5.22 7.57 -1.05
C LEU A 78 6.45 8.48 -0.99
N ASN A 79 6.83 9.17 -2.06
CA ASN A 79 8.08 9.97 -2.09
C ASN A 79 7.89 11.47 -2.20
N GLN A 80 6.69 11.96 -2.54
CA GLN A 80 6.42 13.40 -2.58
C GLN A 80 5.66 13.79 -1.32
N THR A 81 6.35 14.48 -0.41
CA THR A 81 5.80 14.84 0.90
C THR A 81 4.55 15.70 0.80
N ASP A 82 4.53 16.67 -0.10
CA ASP A 82 3.36 17.51 -0.31
C ASP A 82 2.14 16.73 -0.84
N VAL A 83 2.36 15.74 -1.71
CA VAL A 83 1.30 14.82 -2.15
C VAL A 83 0.82 13.93 -1.01
N ARG A 84 1.74 13.29 -0.28
CA ARG A 84 1.39 12.35 0.80
C ARG A 84 0.60 13.04 1.90
N GLU A 85 1.04 14.22 2.34
CA GLU A 85 0.41 14.98 3.41
C GLU A 85 -0.98 15.46 2.99
N ALA A 86 -1.11 15.95 1.75
CA ALA A 86 -2.41 16.34 1.22
C ALA A 86 -3.39 15.15 1.18
N VAL A 87 -2.94 13.96 0.74
CA VAL A 87 -3.80 12.77 0.73
C VAL A 87 -4.21 12.35 2.14
N VAL A 88 -3.27 12.34 3.10
CA VAL A 88 -3.56 12.02 4.51
C VAL A 88 -4.56 13.00 5.11
N ASN A 89 -4.36 14.31 4.93
CA ASN A 89 -5.26 15.33 5.43
C ASN A 89 -6.66 15.25 4.80
N ARG A 90 -6.74 14.96 3.50
CA ARG A 90 -8.01 14.73 2.82
C ARG A 90 -8.70 13.46 3.26
N ALA A 91 -7.95 12.41 3.61
CA ALA A 91 -8.52 11.19 4.17
C ALA A 91 -9.05 11.41 5.59
N ALA A 92 -8.30 12.12 6.42
CA ALA A 92 -8.74 12.58 7.74
C ALA A 92 -10.07 13.33 7.66
N GLU A 93 -10.12 14.37 6.82
CA GLU A 93 -11.33 15.17 6.58
C GLU A 93 -12.49 14.32 6.04
N ARG A 94 -12.24 13.51 5.01
CA ARG A 94 -13.29 12.73 4.32
C ARG A 94 -13.93 11.68 5.21
N PHE A 95 -13.16 11.06 6.11
CA PHE A 95 -13.61 9.91 6.89
C PHE A 95 -13.77 10.19 8.38
N GLY A 96 -13.42 11.40 8.85
CA GLY A 96 -13.56 11.80 10.24
C GLY A 96 -12.54 11.14 11.17
N TYR A 97 -11.28 11.02 10.73
CA TYR A 97 -10.17 10.50 11.53
C TYR A 97 -9.19 11.62 11.88
N ASP A 98 -8.51 11.48 13.00
CA ASP A 98 -7.33 12.28 13.30
C ASP A 98 -6.13 11.78 12.49
N VAL A 99 -5.20 12.67 12.13
CA VAL A 99 -4.04 12.33 11.29
C VAL A 99 -3.16 11.26 11.94
N ASP A 100 -3.06 11.25 13.27
CA ASP A 100 -2.31 10.26 14.05
C ASP A 100 -3.02 8.90 14.16
N GLN A 101 -4.23 8.75 13.61
CA GLN A 101 -4.92 7.47 13.44
C GLN A 101 -4.72 6.89 12.04
N ILE A 102 -4.02 7.60 11.14
CA ILE A 102 -3.86 7.21 9.74
C ILE A 102 -2.51 6.52 9.53
N GLU A 103 -2.54 5.25 9.15
CA GLU A 103 -1.38 4.47 8.72
C GLU A 103 -1.23 4.51 7.19
N MET A 104 0.01 4.65 6.70
CA MET A 104 0.34 4.43 5.29
C MET A 104 1.05 3.08 5.09
N ARG A 105 0.65 2.32 4.07
CA ARG A 105 1.24 1.01 3.75
C ARG A 105 1.61 0.88 2.27
N LEU A 106 2.72 0.20 2.01
CA LEU A 106 3.10 -0.30 0.69
C LEU A 106 2.98 -1.83 0.68
N TYR A 107 2.12 -2.36 -0.20
CA TYR A 107 2.07 -3.78 -0.53
C TYR A 107 2.84 -4.02 -1.84
N ALA A 108 4.04 -4.60 -1.73
CA ALA A 108 4.89 -4.93 -2.85
C ALA A 108 4.73 -6.42 -3.20
N GLY A 109 4.17 -6.76 -4.36
CA GLY A 109 4.03 -8.18 -4.72
C GLY A 109 5.37 -8.84 -5.01
N ARG A 110 6.28 -8.13 -5.67
CA ARG A 110 7.66 -8.58 -5.90
C ARG A 110 8.62 -7.41 -5.83
N PHE A 111 9.69 -7.54 -5.04
CA PHE A 111 10.85 -6.64 -5.10
C PHE A 111 11.75 -7.00 -6.29
N SER A 112 12.43 -6.00 -6.86
CA SER A 112 13.33 -6.24 -8.00
C SER A 112 14.53 -7.11 -7.61
N THR A 113 15.06 -6.89 -6.41
CA THR A 113 16.20 -7.60 -5.81
C THR A 113 16.06 -7.59 -4.28
N ALA A 114 16.78 -8.48 -3.59
CA ALA A 114 16.85 -8.46 -2.12
C ALA A 114 17.48 -7.16 -1.59
N ALA A 115 18.45 -6.59 -2.31
CA ALA A 115 19.03 -5.29 -1.98
C ALA A 115 17.98 -4.17 -2.06
N SER A 116 17.15 -4.14 -3.11
CA SER A 116 16.04 -3.18 -3.21
C SER A 116 15.06 -3.34 -2.06
N GLU A 117 14.72 -4.56 -1.68
CA GLU A 117 13.84 -4.81 -0.52
C GLU A 117 14.42 -4.22 0.77
N ALA A 118 15.68 -4.56 1.08
CA ALA A 118 16.35 -4.07 2.28
C ALA A 118 16.41 -2.54 2.32
N GLU A 119 16.78 -1.92 1.19
CA GLU A 119 16.85 -0.46 1.07
C GLU A 119 15.48 0.21 1.23
N ILE A 120 14.43 -0.34 0.63
CA ILE A 120 13.06 0.18 0.76
C ILE A 120 12.59 0.09 2.21
N ARG A 121 12.81 -1.06 2.87
CA ARG A 121 12.41 -1.25 4.27
C ARG A 121 13.15 -0.31 5.20
N GLU A 122 14.44 -0.09 4.96
CA GLU A 122 15.22 0.84 5.77
C GLU A 122 14.76 2.29 5.55
N TRP A 123 14.59 2.71 4.30
CA TRP A 123 14.05 4.03 3.98
C TRP A 123 12.66 4.24 4.61
N ALA A 124 11.77 3.26 4.52
CA ALA A 124 10.41 3.35 5.04
C ALA A 124 10.34 3.63 6.55
N LYS A 125 11.29 3.14 7.35
CA LYS A 125 11.39 3.43 8.79
C LYS A 125 11.56 4.92 9.08
N SER A 126 12.23 5.66 8.19
CA SER A 126 12.42 7.11 8.32
C SER A 126 11.24 7.94 7.82
N GLN A 127 10.31 7.33 7.09
CA GLN A 127 9.16 8.03 6.52
C GLN A 127 7.99 8.00 7.50
N ILE A 128 7.91 8.99 8.38
CA ILE A 128 6.78 9.12 9.33
C ILE A 128 5.59 9.76 8.61
N ILE A 129 4.47 9.05 8.58
CA ILE A 129 3.25 9.43 7.87
C ILE A 129 2.05 9.12 8.77
N GLY A 130 1.32 10.15 9.18
CA GLY A 130 0.19 9.99 10.11
C GLY A 130 0.64 9.37 11.44
N SER A 131 0.15 8.17 11.73
CA SER A 131 0.37 7.45 12.99
C SER A 131 1.78 6.88 13.19
N GLY A 132 2.61 6.79 12.14
CA GLY A 132 3.94 6.17 12.28
C GLY A 132 4.71 5.96 10.98
N PRO A 133 5.76 5.12 10.99
CA PRO A 133 6.56 4.85 9.80
C PRO A 133 5.75 4.11 8.73
N LEU A 134 6.09 4.36 7.46
CA LEU A 134 5.56 3.63 6.30
C LEU A 134 5.75 2.12 6.51
N GLN A 135 4.66 1.36 6.51
CA GLN A 135 4.72 -0.09 6.62
C GLN A 135 4.91 -0.73 5.25
N VAL A 136 5.74 -1.77 5.17
CA VAL A 136 6.04 -2.47 3.92
C VAL A 136 5.71 -3.96 4.06
N TYR A 137 4.77 -4.42 3.25
CA TYR A 137 4.33 -5.81 3.19
C TYR A 137 4.69 -6.40 1.83
N ASP A 138 5.18 -7.63 1.83
CA ASP A 138 5.45 -8.38 0.60
C ASP A 138 4.41 -9.47 0.34
N ALA A 139 4.50 -10.14 -0.81
CA ALA A 139 3.62 -11.25 -1.13
C ALA A 139 3.72 -12.42 -0.13
N LYS A 140 4.88 -12.68 0.48
CA LYS A 140 5.02 -13.76 1.47
C LYS A 140 4.19 -13.44 2.72
N HIS A 141 4.25 -12.19 3.21
CA HIS A 141 3.45 -11.73 4.33
C HIS A 141 1.95 -11.83 4.02
N VAL A 142 1.52 -11.43 2.82
CA VAL A 142 0.12 -11.53 2.39
C VAL A 142 -0.32 -12.99 2.31
N VAL A 143 0.44 -13.85 1.61
CA VAL A 143 0.13 -15.28 1.46
C VAL A 143 0.04 -15.98 2.81
N ALA A 144 0.94 -15.68 3.75
CA ALA A 144 0.88 -16.25 5.10
C ALA A 144 -0.46 -15.90 5.78
N LYS A 145 -0.93 -14.66 5.68
CA LYS A 145 -2.21 -14.23 6.25
C LYS A 145 -3.42 -14.85 5.54
N VAL A 146 -3.38 -14.98 4.21
CA VAL A 146 -4.49 -15.60 3.46
C VAL A 146 -4.55 -17.10 3.71
N ARG A 147 -3.41 -17.80 3.78
CA ARG A 147 -3.37 -19.23 4.16
C ARG A 147 -3.90 -19.44 5.57
N GLU A 148 -3.56 -18.56 6.52
CA GLU A 148 -4.12 -18.64 7.87
C GLU A 148 -5.64 -18.44 7.86
N ALA A 149 -6.15 -17.42 7.15
CA ALA A 149 -7.59 -17.20 7.02
C ALA A 149 -8.31 -18.39 6.35
N ALA A 150 -7.66 -19.06 5.40
CA ALA A 150 -8.21 -20.24 4.73
C ALA A 150 -8.33 -21.47 5.65
N LYS A 151 -7.65 -21.52 6.80
CA LYS A 151 -7.88 -22.58 7.81
C LYS A 151 -9.23 -22.43 8.52
N SER A 152 -9.83 -21.23 8.49
CA SER A 152 -11.11 -20.99 9.14
C SER A 152 -12.26 -21.68 8.38
N LYS A 153 -13.12 -22.35 9.17
CA LYS A 153 -14.36 -22.97 8.71
C LYS A 153 -15.51 -21.96 8.50
N GLN A 154 -15.33 -20.72 8.95
CA GLN A 154 -16.39 -19.70 8.95
C GLN A 154 -16.55 -18.98 7.61
N TYR A 155 -15.50 -18.95 6.79
CA TYR A 155 -15.58 -18.37 5.45
C TYR A 155 -16.14 -19.39 4.45
N ARG A 156 -17.44 -19.23 4.14
CA ARG A 156 -18.17 -20.06 3.16
C ARG A 156 -18.15 -19.45 1.75
N ASP A 157 -18.30 -18.13 1.63
CA ASP A 157 -18.56 -17.47 0.33
C ASP A 157 -17.40 -16.59 -0.19
N SER A 158 -16.20 -16.69 0.39
CA SER A 158 -15.03 -15.99 -0.15
C SER A 158 -14.40 -16.79 -1.28
N ALA A 159 -14.53 -16.32 -2.53
CA ALA A 159 -13.96 -16.96 -3.70
C ALA A 159 -12.43 -17.15 -3.59
N VAL A 160 -11.72 -16.19 -2.98
CA VAL A 160 -10.27 -16.26 -2.75
C VAL A 160 -9.93 -17.39 -1.78
N LEU A 161 -10.62 -17.47 -0.64
CA LEU A 161 -10.35 -18.49 0.36
C LEU A 161 -10.79 -19.88 -0.11
N ALA A 162 -11.90 -19.98 -0.83
CA ALA A 162 -12.35 -21.22 -1.46
C ALA A 162 -11.32 -21.74 -2.47
N THR A 163 -10.81 -20.86 -3.34
CA THR A 163 -9.75 -21.20 -4.29
C THR A 163 -8.50 -21.70 -3.56
N LEU A 164 -8.07 -21.00 -2.51
CA LEU A 164 -6.86 -21.39 -1.77
C LEU A 164 -7.04 -22.74 -1.07
N LYS A 165 -8.22 -23.02 -0.50
CA LYS A 165 -8.56 -24.32 0.10
C LYS A 165 -8.50 -25.45 -0.93
N VAL A 166 -9.03 -25.23 -2.13
CA VAL A 166 -8.98 -26.22 -3.21
C VAL A 166 -7.54 -26.51 -3.62
N LEU A 167 -6.73 -25.47 -3.84
CA LEU A 167 -5.32 -25.63 -4.21
C LEU A 167 -4.49 -26.33 -3.12
N ASP A 168 -4.79 -26.07 -1.85
CA ASP A 168 -4.14 -26.74 -0.71
C ASP A 168 -4.52 -28.22 -0.65
N ALA A 169 -5.82 -28.53 -0.80
CA ALA A 169 -6.35 -29.89 -0.78
C ALA A 169 -5.84 -30.76 -1.94
N THR A 170 -5.49 -30.16 -3.08
CA THR A 170 -4.92 -30.86 -4.24
C THR A 170 -3.39 -30.94 -4.23
N GLY A 171 -2.73 -30.38 -3.20
CA GLY A 171 -1.26 -30.32 -3.14
C GLY A 171 -0.64 -29.39 -4.19
N ALA A 172 -1.42 -28.49 -4.78
CA ALA A 172 -0.95 -27.53 -5.79
C ALA A 172 -0.22 -26.31 -5.18
N LEU A 173 -0.25 -26.16 -3.85
CA LEU A 173 0.47 -25.10 -3.14
C LEU A 173 1.82 -25.60 -2.60
N VAL A 174 2.87 -24.82 -2.83
CA VAL A 174 4.16 -25.04 -2.15
C VAL A 174 4.06 -24.73 -0.65
N PRO A 175 4.80 -25.44 0.23
CA PRO A 175 4.90 -25.10 1.64
C PRO A 175 5.45 -23.68 1.84
N THR A 176 4.92 -22.95 2.83
CA THR A 176 5.39 -21.61 3.19
C THR A 176 6.65 -21.61 4.05
N SER A 177 7.17 -22.79 4.42
CA SER A 177 8.35 -22.97 5.25
C SER A 177 9.52 -23.50 4.42
N GLN A 178 10.44 -22.62 4.05
CA GLN A 178 11.90 -22.82 3.97
C GLN A 178 12.54 -21.55 3.37
N THR A 179 12.91 -20.60 4.25
CA THR A 179 14.11 -19.77 4.17
C THR A 179 14.31 -19.07 5.50
#